data_AF-A0A9D6V707-F1
#
_entry.id   AF-A0A9D6V707-F1
#
_cell.length_a   1.000
_cell.length_b   1.000
_cell.length_c   1.000
_cell.angle_alpha   90.00
_cell.angle_beta   90.00
_cell.angle_gamma   90.00
#
_symmetry.space_group_name_H-M   'P 1'
#
loop_
_entity.id
_entity.type
_entity.pdbx_description
1 polymer ?
#
loop_
_entity_poly.entity_id
_entity_poly.type
_entity_poly.pdbx_seq_one_letter_code
_entity_poly.pdbx_strand_id
1 'polypeptide(L)'
;MTIVVVLAAVFFLVRRWMLPEVRFVTFASDYLLLLAAAAPFVTGFIASRQWFDYETMLVIHMISGAVMLIVIPFTRLSHMLFFPFTRSYMGSEFGAVRHAKDW
;
A
#
# COMPACT_ATOMS: atom_id res chain seq x y z
N MET A 1 -1.04 -9.84 -11.75
CA MET A 1 -0.91 -8.67 -10.84
C MET A 1 -1.25 -9.01 -9.39
N THR A 2 -2.46 -9.50 -9.07
CA THR A 2 -2.91 -9.74 -7.69
C THR A 2 -1.99 -10.62 -6.84
N ILE A 3 -1.54 -11.76 -7.39
CA ILE A 3 -0.61 -12.66 -6.69
C ILE A 3 0.69 -11.94 -6.31
N VAL A 4 1.22 -11.10 -7.22
CA VAL A 4 2.45 -10.33 -6.97
C VAL A 4 2.24 -9.34 -5.82
N VAL A 5 1.09 -8.65 -5.77
CA VAL A 5 0.76 -7.72 -4.68
C VAL A 5 0.64 -8.45 -3.35
N VAL A 6 -0.01 -9.62 -3.32
CA VAL A 6 -0.13 -10.43 -2.11
C VAL A 6 1.24 -10.91 -1.62
N LEU A 7 2.09 -11.40 -2.53
CA LEU A 7 3.46 -11.80 -2.19
C LEU A 7 4.30 -10.63 -1.68
N ALA A 8 4.17 -9.44 -2.29
CA ALA A 8 4.84 -8.24 -1.83
C ALA A 8 4.37 -7.82 -0.43
N ALA A 9 3.06 -7.89 -0.15
CA ALA A 9 2.51 -7.60 1.16
C ALA A 9 3.04 -8.56 2.23
N VAL A 10 3.09 -9.86 1.93
CA VAL A 10 3.70 -10.87 2.81
C VAL A 10 5.18 -10.58 3.04
N PHE A 11 5.94 -10.27 1.98
CA PHE A 11 7.34 -9.89 2.10
C PHE A 11 7.52 -8.67 3.04
N PHE A 12 6.73 -7.61 2.88
CA PHE A 12 6.82 -6.43 3.73
C PHE A 12 6.41 -6.70 5.18
N LEU A 13 5.45 -7.60 5.41
CA LEU A 13 5.08 -8.06 6.76
C LEU A 13 6.24 -8.81 7.41
N VAL A 14 6.82 -9.78 6.71
CA VAL A 14 7.94 -10.59 7.19
C VAL A 14 9.17 -9.71 7.45
N ARG A 15 9.51 -8.81 6.52
CA ARG A 15 10.59 -7.83 6.67
C ARG A 15 10.45 -7.02 7.96
N ARG A 16 9.22 -6.64 8.32
CA ARG A 16 8.91 -5.84 9.51
C ARG A 16 9.10 -6.61 10.81
N TRP A 17 8.94 -7.93 10.79
CA TRP A 17 9.19 -8.79 11.95
C TRP A 17 10.64 -9.21 12.07
N MET A 18 11.30 -9.52 10.96
CA MET A 18 12.64 -10.11 10.95
C MET A 18 13.77 -9.08 11.10
N LEU A 19 13.63 -7.88 10.51
CA LEU A 19 14.69 -6.86 10.55
C LEU A 19 14.54 -5.98 11.80
N PRO A 20 15.50 -6.00 12.76
CA PRO A 20 15.43 -5.21 13.98
C PRO A 20 15.27 -3.71 13.71
N GLU A 21 15.92 -3.19 12.68
CA GLU A 21 15.91 -1.77 12.32
C GLU A 21 14.53 -1.32 11.87
N VAL A 22 13.82 -2.17 11.10
CA VAL A 22 12.47 -1.89 10.63
C VAL A 22 11.46 -2.05 11.76
N ARG A 23 11.64 -3.09 12.58
CA ARG A 23 10.78 -3.36 13.74
C ARG A 23 10.84 -2.23 14.76
N PHE A 24 12.02 -1.65 14.98
CA PHE A 24 12.24 -0.56 15.93
C PHE A 24 11.41 0.69 15.61
N VAL A 25 11.20 0.99 14.32
CA VAL A 25 10.42 2.15 13.85
C VAL A 25 8.99 1.82 13.43
N THR A 26 8.53 0.60 13.72
CA THR A 26 7.21 0.12 13.32
C THR A 26 6.17 0.35 14.41
N PHE A 27 5.01 0.87 14.00
CA PHE A 27 3.85 1.07 14.87
C PHE A 27 2.71 0.13 14.48
N ALA A 28 1.71 -0.02 15.36
CA ALA A 28 0.51 -0.80 15.08
C ALA A 28 -0.21 -0.34 13.80
N SER A 29 -0.20 0.96 13.53
CA SER A 29 -0.77 1.55 12.31
C SER A 29 -0.10 1.03 11.04
N ASP A 30 1.19 0.71 11.05
CA ASP A 30 1.88 0.20 9.86
C ASP A 30 1.37 -1.18 9.42
N TYR A 31 0.94 -2.02 10.38
CA TYR A 31 0.31 -3.31 10.09
C TYR A 31 -1.11 -3.12 9.55
N LEU A 32 -1.87 -2.20 10.14
CA LEU A 32 -3.22 -1.87 9.67
C LEU A 32 -3.22 -1.28 8.26
N LEU A 33 -2.26 -0.41 7.94
CA LEU A 33 -2.12 0.16 6.61
C LEU A 33 -1.66 -0.87 5.58
N LEU A 34 -0.78 -1.80 5.96
CA LEU A 34 -0.41 -2.92 5.11
C LEU A 34 -1.63 -3.81 4.81
N LEU A 35 -2.45 -4.09 5.82
CA LEU A 35 -3.69 -4.83 5.65
C LEU A 35 -4.68 -4.07 4.76
N ALA A 36 -4.89 -2.77 5.00
CA ALA A 36 -5.80 -1.94 4.21
C ALA A 36 -5.42 -1.91 2.73
N ALA A 37 -4.11 -1.82 2.42
CA ALA A 37 -3.61 -1.86 1.06
C ALA A 37 -3.74 -3.25 0.40
N ALA A 38 -3.57 -4.33 1.17
CA ALA A 38 -3.63 -5.70 0.65
C ALA A 38 -5.07 -6.26 0.55
N ALA A 39 -5.98 -5.80 1.40
CA ALA A 39 -7.32 -6.37 1.56
C ALA A 39 -8.15 -6.41 0.26
N PRO A 40 -8.18 -5.35 -0.58
CA PRO A 40 -8.92 -5.40 -1.85
C PRO A 40 -8.39 -6.49 -2.80
N PHE A 41 -7.08 -6.72 -2.80
CA PHE A 41 -6.45 -7.74 -3.64
C PHE A 41 -6.78 -9.15 -3.14
N VAL A 42 -6.73 -9.38 -1.83
CA VAL A 42 -7.04 -10.69 -1.23
C VAL A 42 -8.52 -11.01 -1.43
N THR A 43 -9.41 -10.09 -1.07
CA THR A 43 -10.87 -10.29 -1.15
C THR A 43 -11.35 -10.43 -2.60
N GLY A 44 -10.83 -9.63 -3.52
CA GLY A 44 -11.13 -9.74 -4.95
C GLY A 44 -10.60 -11.04 -5.56
N PHE A 45 -9.42 -11.51 -5.13
CA PHE A 45 -8.90 -12.81 -5.54
C PHE A 45 -9.82 -13.94 -5.07
N ILE A 46 -10.22 -13.93 -3.80
CA ILE A 46 -11.13 -14.92 -3.22
C ILE A 46 -12.46 -14.93 -3.97
N ALA A 47 -13.05 -13.76 -4.25
CA ALA A 47 -14.29 -13.64 -5.03
C ALA A 47 -14.13 -14.24 -6.43
N SER A 48 -13.02 -13.95 -7.13
CA SER A 48 -12.75 -14.49 -8.47
C SER A 48 -12.57 -16.01 -8.52
N ARG A 49 -12.15 -16.62 -7.40
CA ARG A 49 -12.03 -18.07 -7.25
C ARG A 49 -13.28 -18.73 -6.68
N GLN A 50 -14.27 -17.94 -6.28
CA GLN A 50 -15.51 -18.38 -5.65
C GLN A 50 -15.27 -19.37 -4.50
N TRP A 51 -14.23 -19.13 -3.70
CA TRP A 51 -13.92 -19.99 -2.55
C TRP A 51 -14.94 -19.88 -1.42
N PHE A 52 -15.68 -18.77 -1.38
CA PHE A 52 -16.81 -18.54 -0.50
C PHE A 52 -17.99 -18.01 -1.32
N ASP A 53 -19.10 -17.71 -0.64
CA ASP A 53 -20.24 -17.05 -1.25
C ASP A 53 -19.82 -15.79 -2.01
N TYR A 54 -20.16 -15.77 -3.29
CA TYR A 54 -19.65 -14.78 -4.22
C TYR A 54 -20.17 -13.37 -3.90
N GLU A 55 -21.46 -13.24 -3.59
CA GLU A 55 -22.06 -11.95 -3.26
C GLU A 55 -21.45 -11.38 -1.98
N THR A 56 -21.32 -12.21 -0.94
CA THR A 56 -20.69 -11.82 0.32
C THR A 56 -19.24 -11.36 0.11
N MET A 57 -18.46 -12.10 -0.69
CA MET A 57 -17.07 -11.71 -0.98
C MET A 57 -16.96 -10.45 -1.83
N LEU A 58 -17.88 -10.24 -2.78
CA LEU A 58 -17.94 -8.99 -3.52
C LEU A 58 -18.25 -7.80 -2.61
N VAL A 59 -19.21 -7.94 -1.69
CA VAL A 59 -19.52 -6.89 -0.70
C VAL A 59 -18.30 -6.57 0.15
N ILE A 60 -17.62 -7.59 0.67
CA ILE A 60 -16.39 -7.41 1.45
C ILE A 60 -15.28 -6.75 0.61
N HIS A 61 -15.13 -7.14 -0.65
CA HIS A 61 -14.17 -6.51 -1.57
C HIS A 61 -14.47 -5.02 -1.74
N MET A 62 -15.71 -4.66 -2.04
CA MET A 62 -16.13 -3.26 -2.21
C MET A 62 -15.89 -2.44 -0.94
N ILE A 63 -16.26 -2.98 0.23
CA ILE A 63 -16.02 -2.32 1.52
C ILE A 63 -14.52 -2.14 1.76
N SER A 64 -13.70 -3.16 1.49
CA SER A 64 -12.24 -3.07 1.67
C SER A 64 -11.62 -1.99 0.78
N GLY A 65 -12.09 -1.86 -0.47
CA GLY A 65 -11.69 -0.81 -1.39
C GLY A 65 -12.12 0.59 -0.90
N ALA A 66 -13.36 0.73 -0.45
CA ALA A 66 -13.87 1.98 0.11
C ALA A 66 -13.07 2.42 1.35
N VAL A 67 -12.79 1.50 2.28
CA VAL A 67 -11.96 1.78 3.46
C VAL A 67 -10.56 2.22 3.02
N MET A 68 -9.92 1.51 2.09
CA MET A 68 -8.61 1.89 1.56
C MET A 68 -8.63 3.33 1.03
N LEU A 69 -9.62 3.70 0.21
CA LEU A 69 -9.73 5.05 -0.35
C LEU A 69 -9.94 6.12 0.73
N ILE A 70 -10.79 5.86 1.71
CA ILE A 70 -11.07 6.79 2.82
C ILE A 70 -9.79 7.07 3.62
N VAL A 71 -8.94 6.07 3.85
CA VAL A 71 -7.74 6.24 4.68
C VAL A 71 -6.55 6.86 3.93
N ILE A 72 -6.54 6.91 2.60
CA ILE A 72 -5.42 7.47 1.81
C ILE A 72 -5.01 8.88 2.29
N PRO A 73 -5.89 9.89 2.37
CA PRO A 73 -5.47 11.25 2.69
C PRO A 73 -5.06 11.45 4.16
N PHE A 74 -5.47 10.55 5.07
CA PHE A 74 -5.29 10.71 6.51
C PHE A 74 -4.18 9.84 7.10
N THR A 75 -3.46 9.09 6.26
CA THR A 75 -2.48 8.11 6.74
C THR A 75 -1.18 8.19 5.95
N ARG A 76 -0.23 7.31 6.28
CA ARG A 76 1.04 7.18 5.53
C ARG A 76 0.81 6.75 4.07
N LEU A 77 -0.39 6.32 3.68
CA LEU A 77 -0.76 6.03 2.29
C LEU A 77 -0.91 7.30 1.42
N SER A 78 -0.89 8.50 2.01
CA SER A 78 -0.95 9.77 1.28
C SER A 78 0.17 9.95 0.26
N HIS A 79 1.29 9.21 0.41
CA HIS A 79 2.34 9.15 -0.61
C HIS A 79 1.81 8.69 -1.97
N MET A 80 0.74 7.91 -2.04
CA MET A 80 0.09 7.55 -3.31
C MET A 80 -0.36 8.78 -4.11
N LEU A 81 -0.80 9.84 -3.42
CA LEU A 81 -1.22 11.09 -4.05
C LEU A 81 -0.04 12.04 -4.25
N PHE A 82 0.82 12.19 -3.24
CA PHE A 82 1.87 13.21 -3.24
C PHE A 82 3.18 12.78 -3.91
N PHE A 83 3.37 11.49 -4.21
CA PHE A 83 4.58 10.99 -4.86
C PHE A 83 4.93 11.75 -6.16
N PRO A 84 4.05 11.90 -7.16
CA PRO A 84 4.41 12.58 -8.41
C PRO A 84 4.78 14.06 -8.17
N PHE A 85 4.03 14.77 -7.33
CA PHE A 85 4.25 16.20 -7.07
C PHE A 85 5.54 16.48 -6.30
N THR A 86 5.79 15.69 -5.25
CA THR A 86 7.02 15.84 -4.45
C THR A 86 8.25 15.49 -5.28
N ARG A 87 8.18 14.44 -6.11
CA ARG A 87 9.27 14.06 -7.00
C ARG A 87 9.51 15.07 -8.12
N SER A 88 8.47 15.60 -8.76
CA SER A 88 8.62 16.62 -9.81
C SER A 88 9.21 17.91 -9.26
N TYR A 89 8.74 18.37 -8.10
CA TYR A 89 9.25 19.57 -7.46
C TYR A 89 10.73 19.42 -7.06
N MET A 90 11.08 18.33 -6.38
CA MET A 90 12.47 18.07 -5.98
C MET A 90 13.40 17.90 -7.19
N GLY A 91 12.93 17.27 -8.28
CA GLY A 91 13.69 17.15 -9.52
C GLY A 91 14.00 18.52 -10.14
N SER A 92 12.99 19.40 -10.24
CA SER A 92 13.15 20.76 -10.76
C SER A 92 14.12 21.59 -9.92
N GLU A 93 13.90 21.67 -8.60
CA GLU A 93 14.70 22.52 -7.71
C GLU A 93 16.15 22.01 -7.56
N PHE A 94 16.32 20.71 -7.32
CA PHE A 94 17.65 20.15 -7.09
C PHE A 94 18.41 19.87 -8.39
N GLY A 95 17.74 19.71 -9.52
CA GLY A 95 18.39 19.70 -10.83
C GLY A 95 19.06 21.05 -11.13
N ALA A 96 18.36 22.15 -10.87
CA ALA A 96 18.88 23.49 -11.10
C ALA A 96 19.98 23.91 -10.10
N VAL A 97 19.80 23.62 -8.80
CA VAL A 97 20.70 24.12 -7.74
C VAL A 97 21.80 23.15 -7.37
N ARG A 98 21.52 21.83 -7.37
CA ARG A 98 22.45 20.80 -6.88
C ARG A 98 23.01 19.91 -7.98
N HIS A 99 22.66 20.19 -9.25
CA HIS A 99 22.99 19.35 -10.40
C HIS A 99 22.67 17.86 -10.14
N ALA A 100 21.63 17.60 -9.36
CA ALA A 100 21.18 16.25 -9.08
C ALA A 100 20.60 15.67 -10.37
N LYS A 101 21.00 14.43 -10.72
CA LYS A 101 20.38 13.70 -11.82
C LYS A 101 18.91 13.46 -11.45
N ASP A 102 18.01 14.05 -12.23
CA ASP A 102 16.65 13.56 -12.32
C ASP A 102 16.65 12.22 -13.06
N TRP A 103 15.53 11.50 -12.93
CA TRP A 103 15.36 10.13 -13.37
C TRP A 103 14.32 10.02 -14.48
#